data_AF-A0A927LXI9-F1
#
_entry.id   AF-A0A927LXI9-F1
#
_cell.length_a   1.000
_cell.length_b   1.000
_cell.length_c   1.000
_cell.angle_alpha   90.00
_cell.angle_beta   90.00
_cell.angle_gamma   90.00
#
_symmetry.space_group_name_H-M   'P 1'
#
loop_
_entity.id
_entity.type
_entity.pdbx_description
1 polymer ?
#
loop_
_entity_poly.entity_id
_entity_poly.type
_entity_poly.pdbx_seq_one_letter_code
_entity_poly.pdbx_strand_id
1 'polypeptide(L)' 'MNDKELRKALFGLQERFGTPIAFIAKEVTVSREHLSRWLHNDLYVVSEELKNRLEQFLKERC' A
#
# COMPACT_ATOMS: atom_id res chain seq x y z
N MET A 1 1.95 10.86 4.49
CA MET A 1 2.81 10.84 3.27
C MET A 1 1.98 11.30 2.08
N ASN A 2 2.57 11.82 1.00
CA ASN A 2 1.79 12.05 -0.22
C ASN A 2 1.57 10.72 -0.97
N ASP A 3 0.53 10.60 -1.81
CA ASP A 3 0.12 9.33 -2.42
C ASP A 3 1.26 8.64 -3.19
N LYS A 4 2.06 9.42 -3.94
CA LYS A 4 3.24 8.93 -4.66
C LYS A 4 4.32 8.35 -3.76
N GLU A 5 4.61 9.02 -2.64
CA GLU A 5 5.61 8.56 -1.67
C GLU A 5 5.15 7.25 -1.01
N LEU A 6 3.85 7.14 -0.72
CA LEU A 6 3.25 5.95 -0.13
C LEU A 6 3.37 4.73 -1.05
N ARG A 7 3.07 4.92 -2.34
CA ARG A 7 3.24 3.87 -3.37
C ARG A 7 4.69 3.44 -3.48
N LYS A 8 5.62 4.40 -3.52
CA LYS A 8 7.05 4.13 -3.61
C LYS A 8 7.56 3.36 -2.39
N ALA A 9 7.11 3.72 -1.19
CA ALA A 9 7.45 3.01 0.04
C ALA A 9 6.93 1.57 0.03
N LEU A 10 5.69 1.37 -0.45
CA LEU A 10 5.12 0.04 -0.63
C LEU A 10 5.91 -0.81 -1.64
N PHE A 11 6.22 -0.27 -2.81
CA PHE A 11 7.06 -0.97 -3.80
C PHE A 11 8.43 -1.32 -3.20
N GLY A 12 9.07 -0.40 -2.48
CA GLY A 12 10.33 -0.68 -1.81
C GLY A 12 10.24 -1.80 -0.78
N LEU A 13 9.13 -1.89 -0.04
CA LEU A 13 8.89 -2.98 0.91
C LEU A 13 8.63 -4.33 0.21
N GLN A 14 7.97 -4.30 -0.95
CA GLN A 14 7.80 -5.49 -1.79
C GLN A 14 9.14 -6.00 -2.32
N GLU A 15 9.98 -5.12 -2.85
CA GLU A 15 11.30 -5.47 -3.38
C GLU A 15 12.25 -5.95 -2.27
N ARG A 16 12.27 -5.26 -1.12
CA ARG A 16 13.22 -5.55 -0.04
C ARG A 16 12.91 -6.82 0.73
N PHE A 17 11.63 -7.11 0.97
CA PHE A 17 11.21 -8.22 1.82
C PHE A 17 10.44 -9.31 1.07
N GLY A 18 10.26 -9.18 -0.25
CA GLY A 18 9.45 -10.11 -1.04
C GLY A 18 7.98 -10.10 -0.64
N THR A 19 7.49 -9.00 -0.05
CA THR A 19 6.16 -8.94 0.55
C THR A 19 5.07 -9.01 -0.53
N PRO A 20 4.19 -10.03 -0.53
CA PRO A 20 3.13 -10.12 -1.53
C PRO A 20 2.05 -9.04 -1.33
N ILE A 21 1.53 -8.45 -2.43
CA ILE A 21 0.40 -7.49 -2.38
C ILE A 21 -0.80 -8.08 -1.61
N ALA A 22 -1.04 -9.38 -1.77
CA ALA A 22 -2.13 -10.09 -1.09
C ALA A 22 -1.98 -10.06 0.44
N PHE A 23 -0.74 -10.13 0.95
CA PHE A 23 -0.47 -10.04 2.37
C PHE A 23 -0.72 -8.62 2.89
N ILE A 24 -0.21 -7.60 2.18
CA ILE A 24 -0.43 -6.19 2.53
C ILE A 24 -1.93 -5.86 2.53
N ALA A 25 -2.64 -6.27 1.48
CA ALA A 25 -4.09 -6.06 1.35
C ALA A 25 -4.87 -6.69 2.52
N LYS A 26 -4.46 -7.90 2.96
CA LYS A 26 -5.05 -8.56 4.13
C LYS A 26 -4.82 -7.76 5.41
N GLU A 27 -3.60 -7.28 5.63
CA GLU A 27 -3.22 -6.54 6.85
C GLU A 27 -3.94 -5.18 6.93
N VAL A 28 -4.12 -4.49 5.79
CA VAL A 28 -4.88 -3.23 5.73
C VAL A 28 -6.38 -3.40 5.49
N THR A 29 -6.87 -4.65 5.52
CA THR A 29 -8.29 -5.01 5.41
C THR A 29 -8.96 -4.49 4.12
N VAL A 30 -8.29 -4.67 2.98
CA VAL A 30 -8.85 -4.36 1.64
C VAL A 30 -8.66 -5.52 0.68
N SER A 31 -9.38 -5.52 -0.44
CA SER A 31 -9.16 -6.52 -1.47
C SER A 31 -7.81 -6.30 -2.18
N ARG A 32 -7.15 -7.41 -2.53
CA ARG A 32 -5.91 -7.40 -3.33
C ARG A 32 -6.08 -6.57 -4.61
N GLU A 33 -7.23 -6.70 -5.27
CA GLU A 33 -7.55 -5.98 -6.49
C GLU A 33 -7.66 -4.48 -6.28
N HIS A 34 -8.27 -4.03 -5.16
CA HIS A 34 -8.37 -2.62 -4.83
C HIS A 34 -6.99 -2.02 -4.57
N LEU A 35 -6.15 -2.70 -3.79
CA LEU A 35 -4.79 -2.27 -3.51
C LEU A 35 -3.91 -2.29 -4.78
N SER A 36 -4.06 -3.31 -5.62
CA SER A 36 -3.34 -3.43 -6.90
C SER A 36 -3.75 -2.33 -7.88
N ARG A 37 -5.04 -2.02 -7.99
CA ARG A 37 -5.52 -0.89 -8.81
C ARG A 37 -4.91 0.42 -8.35
N TRP A 38 -4.90 0.68 -7.04
CA TRP A 38 -4.27 1.88 -6.52
C TRP A 38 -2.76 1.92 -6.78
N LEU A 39 -2.03 0.82 -6.60
CA LEU A 39 -0.58 0.76 -6.84
C LEU A 39 -0.19 1.01 -8.30
N HIS A 40 -0.98 0.51 -9.26
CA HIS A 40 -0.63 0.53 -10.69
C HIS A 40 -1.35 1.60 -11.52
N ASN A 41 -2.25 2.38 -10.92
CA ASN A 41 -2.99 3.43 -11.63
C ASN A 41 -2.87 4.77 -10.88
N ASP A 42 -2.12 5.72 -11.45
CA ASP A 42 -1.94 7.07 -10.90
C ASP A 42 -3.22 7.90 -10.79
N LEU A 43 -4.25 7.58 -11.58
CA LEU A 43 -5.54 8.26 -11.52
C LEU A 43 -6.48 7.63 -10.48
N TYR A 44 -6.13 6.47 -9.94
CA TYR A 44 -6.95 5.80 -8.94
C TYR A 44 -6.64 6.35 -7.56
N VAL A 45 -7.64 6.99 -6.96
CA VAL A 45 -7.54 7.58 -5.62
C VAL A 45 -8.24 6.66 -4.62
N VAL A 46 -7.62 6.50 -3.45
CA VAL A 46 -8.19 5.77 -2.32
C VAL A 46 -8.56 6.72 -1.19
N SER A 47 -9.41 6.24 -0.28
CA SER A 47 -9.82 7.01 0.89
C SER A 47 -8.62 7.36 1.79
N GLU A 48 -8.72 8.50 2.48
CA GLU A 48 -7.73 8.90 3.49
C GLU A 48 -7.59 7.84 4.60
N GLU A 49 -8.68 7.15 4.95
CA GLU A 49 -8.64 6.02 5.88
C GLU A 49 -7.69 4.91 5.41
N LEU A 50 -7.76 4.53 4.13
CA LEU A 50 -6.87 3.50 3.60
C LEU A 50 -5.41 3.98 3.57
N LYS A 51 -5.17 5.25 3.23
CA LYS A 51 -3.82 5.84 3.28
C LYS A 51 -3.25 5.78 4.70
N ASN A 52 -4.04 6.16 5.70
CA ASN A 52 -3.63 6.10 7.10
C ASN A 52 -3.27 4.68 7.54
N ARG A 53 -4.04 3.66 7.14
CA ARG A 53 -3.73 2.25 7.42
C ARG A 53 -2.44 1.80 6.74
N LEU A 54 -2.22 2.17 5.49
CA LEU A 54 -0.99 1.86 4.76
C LEU A 54 0.23 2.57 5.37
N GLU A 55 0.09 3.82 5.82
CA GLU A 55 1.14 4.53 6.54
C GLU A 55 1.49 3.85 7.86
N GLN A 56 0.48 3.43 8.62
CA GLN A 56 0.70 2.70 9.87
C GLN A 56 1.40 1.36 9.59
N PHE A 57 0.91 0.59 8.61
CA PHE A 57 1.52 -0.66 8.20
C PHE A 57 3.00 -0.51 7.82
N LEU A 58 3.35 0.54 7.09
CA LEU A 58 4.73 0.84 6.72
C LEU A 58 5.59 1.20 7.95
N LYS A 59 5.07 1.99 8.89
CA LYS A 59 5.78 2.36 10.14
C LYS A 59 6.05 1.16 11.05
N GLU A 60 5.21 0.15 11.03
CA GLU A 60 5.40 -1.06 11.84
C GLU A 60 6.45 -2.02 11.24
N ARG A 61 6.84 -1.81 9.98
CA ARG A 61 7.68 -2.74 9.21
C ARG A 61 8.98 -2.11 8.66
N CYS A 62 9.12 -0.79 8.71
CA CYS A 62 10.32 -0.01 8.35
C CYS A 62 10.87 0.71 9.57
#